data_AF-A0A9P7JAL2-F1
#
_entry.id   AF-A0A9P7JAL2-F1
#
_cell.length_a   1.000
_cell.length_b   1.000
_cell.length_c   1.000
_cell.angle_alpha   90.00
_cell.angle_beta   90.00
_cell.angle_gamma   90.00
#
_symmetry.space_group_name_H-M   'P 1'
#
loop_
_entity.id
_entity.type
_entity.pdbx_description
1 polymer ?
#
loop_
_entity_poly.entity_id
_entity_poly.type
_entity_poly.pdbx_seq_one_letter_code
_entity_poly.pdbx_strand_id
1 'polypeptide(L)' 'FITLLLFSSPCIPFSDSQKRAVLNWAKELSAANVLSLSAMKKCHNYLDELVGNPTQKMTSRAGDVFYINNVVEAIAKV' A
#
# COMPACT_ATOMS: atom_id res chain seq x y z
N PHE A 1 6.27 8.33 3.19
CA PHE A 1 5.50 8.27 1.92
C PHE A 1 6.21 7.41 0.87
N ILE A 2 7.41 7.78 0.38
CA ILE A 2 8.12 7.05 -0.70
C ILE A 2 8.34 5.57 -0.38
N THR A 3 8.78 5.22 0.83
CA THR A 3 9.00 3.83 1.25
C THR A 3 7.71 2.99 1.23
N LEU A 4 6.56 3.60 1.53
CA LEU A 4 5.26 2.93 1.45
C LEU A 4 4.92 2.61 0.00
N LEU A 5 5.12 3.56 -0.91
CA LEU A 5 4.89 3.37 -2.34
C LEU A 5 5.78 2.25 -2.91
N LEU A 6 7.06 2.22 -2.52
CA LEU A 6 7.99 1.16 -2.92
C LEU A 6 7.53 -0.23 -2.46
N PHE A 7 7.12 -0.35 -1.19
CA PHE A 7 6.66 -1.62 -0.63
C PHE A 7 5.29 -2.09 -1.13
N SER A 8 4.52 -1.19 -1.73
CA SER A 8 3.24 -1.47 -2.39
C SER A 8 3.39 -1.72 -3.90
N SER A 9 4.61 -1.74 -4.45
CA SER A 9 4.82 -1.97 -5.88
C SER A 9 4.42 -3.38 -6.28
N PRO A 10 3.52 -3.56 -7.26
CA PRO A 10 3.16 -4.88 -7.76
C PRO A 10 4.28 -5.55 -8.57
N CYS A 11 5.16 -4.75 -9.18
CA CYS A 11 6.26 -5.24 -10.00
C CYS A 11 7.44 -5.77 -9.16
N ILE A 12 7.55 -5.34 -7.90
CA ILE A 12 8.65 -5.70 -7.00
C ILE A 12 8.05 -6.01 -5.63
N PRO A 13 7.51 -7.22 -5.42
CA PRO A 13 6.93 -7.59 -4.14
C PRO A 13 8.01 -7.75 -3.08
N PHE A 14 7.85 -7.05 -1.95
CA PHE A 14 8.74 -7.19 -0.80
C PHE A 14 8.10 -8.10 0.25
N SER A 15 8.85 -9.08 0.73
CA SER A 15 8.50 -9.86 1.91
C SER A 15 8.63 -9.03 3.18
N ASP A 16 7.99 -9.47 4.26
CA ASP A 16 8.08 -8.83 5.57
C ASP A 16 9.52 -8.75 6.10
N SER A 17 10.36 -9.75 5.81
CA SER A 17 11.78 -9.74 6.18
C SER A 17 12.56 -8.71 5.38
N GLN A 18 12.31 -8.61 4.06
CA GLN A 18 12.94 -7.60 3.20
C GLN A 18 12.53 -6.18 3.61
N LYS A 19 11.24 -5.95 3.90
CA LYS A 19 10.74 -4.66 4.41
C LYS A 19 11.45 -4.27 5.71
N ARG A 20 11.61 -5.21 6.65
CA ARG A 20 12.38 -4.96 7.90
C ARG A 20 13.83 -4.61 7.62
N ALA A 21 14.50 -5.33 6.72
CA ALA A 21 15.89 -5.06 6.39
C ALA A 21 16.08 -3.63 5.84
N VAL A 22 15.23 -3.20 4.91
CA VAL A 22 15.26 -1.84 4.35
C VAL A 22 15.00 -0.78 5.41
N LEU A 23 14.01 -0.98 6.28
CA LEU A 23 13.70 -0.03 7.36
C LEU A 23 14.81 0.04 8.40
N ASN A 24 15.43 -1.08 8.75
CA ASN A 24 16.57 -1.11 9.67
C ASN A 24 17.77 -0.40 9.06
N TRP A 25 18.11 -0.68 7.79
CA TRP A 25 19.15 0.03 7.07
C TRP A 25 18.92 1.56 7.08
N ALA A 26 17.70 2.02 6.85
CA ALA A 26 17.38 3.45 6.91
C ALA A 26 17.55 4.05 8.32
N LYS A 27 17.23 3.28 9.39
CA LYS A 27 17.46 3.71 10.78
C LYS A 27 18.94 3.81 11.12
N GLU A 28 19.75 2.84 10.71
CA GLU A 28 21.20 2.87 10.90
C GLU A 28 21.84 4.08 10.22
N LEU A 29 21.29 4.51 9.08
CA LEU A 29 21.70 5.75 8.41
C LEU A 29 21.17 7.04 9.05
N SER A 30 20.51 6.95 10.21
CA SER A 30 19.88 8.08 10.89
C SER A 30 18.89 8.86 10.00
N ALA A 31 18.24 8.17 9.06
CA ALA A 31 17.24 8.80 8.21
C ALA A 31 16.07 9.33 9.07
N ALA A 32 15.60 10.53 8.76
CA ALA A 32 14.47 11.11 9.46
C ALA A 32 13.17 10.38 9.10
N ASN A 33 12.23 10.32 10.05
CA ASN A 33 10.85 9.86 9.85
C ASN A 33 10.70 8.42 9.29
N VAL A 34 11.60 7.51 9.65
CA VAL A 34 11.49 6.09 9.25
C VAL A 34 10.31 5.44 9.98
N LEU A 35 9.30 5.04 9.20
CA LEU A 35 8.13 4.33 9.73
C LEU A 35 8.53 2.94 10.26
N SER A 36 7.87 2.49 11.32
CA SER A 36 7.94 1.09 11.71
C SER A 36 7.12 0.23 10.75
N LEU A 37 7.49 -1.06 10.60
CA LEU A 37 6.71 -1.98 9.80
C LEU A 37 5.26 -2.10 10.31
N SER A 38 5.05 -2.03 11.63
CA SER A 38 3.70 -2.06 12.22
C SER A 38 2.88 -0.84 11.86
N ALA A 39 3.47 0.36 11.85
CA ALA A 39 2.79 1.58 11.40
C ALA A 39 2.41 1.48 9.91
N MET A 40 3.28 0.88 9.08
CA MET A 40 2.96 0.65 7.67
C MET A 40 1.79 -0.32 7.49
N LYS A 41 1.75 -1.42 8.25
CA LYS A 41 0.63 -2.38 8.20
C LYS A 41 -0.68 -1.75 8.65
N LYS A 42 -0.66 -0.96 9.73
CA LYS A 42 -1.84 -0.21 10.19
C LYS A 42 -2.35 0.76 9.13
N CYS A 43 -1.44 1.48 8.47
CA CYS A 43 -1.80 2.37 7.38
C CYS A 43 -2.41 1.61 6.21
N HIS A 44 -1.87 0.45 5.84
CA HIS A 44 -2.44 -0.40 4.78
C HIS A 44 -3.86 -0.86 5.13
N ASN A 45 -4.07 -1.39 6.34
CA ASN A 45 -5.39 -1.84 6.78
C ASN A 45 -6.41 -0.69 6.80
N TYR A 46 -5.99 0.49 7.28
CA TYR A 46 -6.83 1.68 7.26
C TYR A 46 -7.22 2.08 5.84
N LEU A 47 -6.27 2.04 4.89
CA LEU A 47 -6.56 2.32 3.50
C LEU A 47 -7.51 1.27 2.91
N ASP A 48 -7.30 -0.01 3.19
CA ASP A 48 -8.18 -1.09 2.74
C ASP A 48 -9.61 -0.92 3.26
N GLU A 49 -9.78 -0.51 4.51
CA GLU A 49 -11.09 -0.18 5.11
C GLU A 49 -11.73 1.06 4.47
N LEU A 50 -10.93 2.08 4.17
CA LEU A 50 -11.39 3.35 3.63
C LEU A 50 -11.79 3.25 2.15
N VAL A 51 -10.96 2.60 1.32
CA VAL A 51 -11.16 2.50 -0.14
C VAL A 51 -11.87 1.21 -0.57
N GLY A 52 -11.93 0.21 0.30
CA GLY A 52 -12.38 -1.14 0.00
C GLY A 52 -11.26 -2.01 -0.58
N ASN A 53 -11.37 -3.32 -0.37
CA ASN A 53 -10.37 -4.31 -0.78
C ASN A 53 -11.02 -5.45 -1.60
N PRO A 54 -10.68 -5.56 -2.88
CA PRO A 54 -11.10 -4.69 -3.97
C PRO A 54 -12.63 -4.50 -4.06
N THR A 55 -13.10 -3.28 -4.36
CA THR A 55 -14.53 -2.92 -4.23
C THR A 55 -15.39 -3.39 -5.38
N GLN A 56 -14.89 -3.37 -6.62
CA GLN A 56 -15.64 -3.84 -7.79
C GLN A 56 -14.72 -4.53 -8.80
N LYS A 57 -15.07 -5.78 -9.13
CA LYS A 57 -14.56 -6.47 -10.32
C LYS A 57 -15.37 -6.01 -11.53
N MET A 58 -14.72 -5.36 -12.48
CA MET A 58 -15.31 -5.04 -13.78
C MET A 58 -14.68 -5.89 -14.87
N THR A 59 -15.52 -6.44 -15.75
CA THR A 59 -15.06 -7.10 -16.96
C THR A 59 -15.33 -6.19 -18.15
N SER A 60 -14.30 -5.87 -18.95
CA SER A 60 -14.47 -5.10 -20.18
C SER A 60 -15.28 -5.89 -21.19
N ARG A 61 -15.81 -5.21 -22.21
CA ARG A 61 -16.44 -5.87 -23.35
C ARG A 61 -15.47 -6.78 -24.13
N ALA A 62 -14.17 -6.55 -24.00
CA ALA A 62 -13.11 -7.37 -24.59
C ALA A 62 -12.69 -8.56 -23.69
N GLY A 63 -13.22 -8.65 -22.47
CA GLY A 63 -12.94 -9.75 -21.53
C GLY A 63 -11.87 -9.45 -20.48
N ASP A 64 -11.27 -8.26 -20.49
CA ASP A 64 -10.27 -7.85 -19.49
C ASP A 64 -10.90 -7.67 -18.12
N VAL A 65 -10.22 -8.14 -17.07
CA VAL A 65 -10.71 -8.00 -15.68
C VAL A 65 -9.96 -6.88 -14.99
N PHE A 66 -10.68 -5.88 -14.54
CA PHE A 66 -10.19 -4.77 -13.72
C PHE A 66 -10.77 -4.85 -12.31
N TYR A 67 -9.98 -4.46 -11.33
CA TYR A 67 -10.41 -4.26 -9.95
C TYR A 67 -10.36 -2.77 -9.66
N ILE A 68 -11.52 -2.17 -9.42
CA ILE A 68 -11.67 -0.74 -9.20
C ILE A 68 -12.13 -0.52 -7.76
N ASN A 69 -11.36 0.27 -7.03
CA ASN A 69 -11.77 0.81 -5.73
C ASN A 69 -12.47 2.16 -5.95
N ASN A 70 -13.46 2.48 -5.13
CA ASN A 70 -14.13 3.78 -5.20
C ASN A 70 -13.31 4.84 -4.45
N VAL A 71 -12.19 5.24 -5.07
CA VAL A 71 -11.26 6.23 -4.51
C VAL A 71 -11.94 7.59 -4.34
N VAL A 72 -12.90 7.94 -5.20
CA VAL A 72 -13.64 9.22 -5.13
C VAL A 72 -14.50 9.28 -3.88
N GLU A 73 -15.26 8.22 -3.57
CA GLU A 73 -16.02 8.14 -2.31
C GLU A 73 -15.11 8.12 -1.09
N ALA A 74 -13.96 7.46 -1.17
CA ALA A 74 -12.99 7.43 -0.09
C ALA A 74 -12.42 8.83 0.23
N ILE A 75 -12.08 9.61 -0.80
CA ILE A 75 -11.60 11.00 -0.63
C ILE A 75 -12.68 11.91 -0.03
N ALA A 76 -13.95 11.71 -0.40
CA ALA A 76 -15.06 12.50 0.14
C ALA A 76 -15.32 12.27 1.64
N LYS A 77 -14.76 11.21 2.24
CA LYS A 77 -14.89 10.87 3.67
C LYS A 77 -13.75 11.42 4.54
N VAL A 78 -12.69 11.96 3.93
CA VAL A 78 -11.51 12.54 4.62
C VAL A 78 -11.73 14.02 4.84
#